data_AF-A0A1S2HXF4-F1
#
_entry.id   AF-A0A1S2HXF4-F1
#
_cell.length_a   1.000
_cell.length_b   1.000
_cell.length_c   1.000
_cell.angle_alpha   90.00
_cell.angle_beta   90.00
_cell.angle_gamma   90.00
#
_symmetry.space_group_name_H-M   'P 1'
#
loop_
_entity.id
_entity.type
_entity.pdbx_description
1 polymer ?
#
loop_
_entity_poly.entity_id
_entity_poly.type
_entity_poly.pdbx_seq_one_letter_code
_entity_poly.pdbx_strand_id
1 'polypeptide(L)'
;MTLRPTRSLPVRLLAIAGVAALGIGLAGCSGGDGPDGKASGTATAQATATERPAITDVDTPAGGDGEYVGALKDVQVSSCKKSGSEWAVEGTVENPAKSAQGYRIYVSLLKGQSDTRAVKEVDVDSVAAGASDDWSTTIGTSESGLSCVLRVERFAA
;
A
#
# COMPACT_ATOMS: atom_id res chain seq x y z
N MET A 1 -2.51 -32.43 -45.29
CA MET A 1 -1.18 -31.78 -45.24
C MET A 1 -1.27 -30.45 -45.96
N THR A 2 -1.33 -29.36 -45.20
CA THR A 2 -1.39 -27.98 -45.73
C THR A 2 -0.45 -27.12 -44.87
N LEU A 3 0.71 -26.80 -45.46
CA LEU A 3 1.78 -26.00 -44.86
C LEU A 3 1.31 -24.54 -44.71
N ARG A 4 1.38 -24.00 -43.48
CA ARG A 4 1.16 -22.57 -43.22
C ARG A 4 2.48 -21.81 -43.41
N PRO A 5 2.50 -20.68 -44.12
CA PRO A 5 3.70 -19.87 -44.30
C PRO A 5 3.97 -18.98 -43.09
N THR A 6 5.23 -19.02 -42.64
CA THR A 6 5.87 -18.18 -41.63
C THR A 6 5.91 -16.73 -42.10
N ARG A 7 5.34 -15.80 -41.32
CA ARG A 7 5.50 -14.35 -41.55
C ARG A 7 6.56 -13.80 -40.59
N SER A 8 7.75 -13.59 -41.13
CA SER A 8 8.82 -12.79 -40.55
C SER A 8 8.48 -11.31 -40.72
N LEU A 9 8.51 -10.53 -39.64
CA LEU A 9 8.45 -9.06 -39.71
C LEU A 9 9.69 -8.45 -39.02
N PRO A 10 10.27 -7.40 -39.62
CA PRO A 10 11.64 -6.97 -39.37
C PRO A 10 11.81 -6.09 -38.13
N VAL A 11 12.94 -6.34 -37.46
CA VAL A 11 13.60 -5.50 -36.48
C VAL A 11 13.74 -4.07 -37.03
N ARG A 12 13.15 -3.08 -36.34
CA ARG A 12 13.53 -1.68 -36.51
C ARG A 12 14.20 -1.19 -35.23
N LEU A 13 15.53 -1.07 -35.32
CA LEU A 13 16.36 -0.31 -34.40
C LEU A 13 15.84 1.12 -34.30
N LEU A 14 15.58 1.57 -33.07
CA LEU A 14 15.47 2.98 -32.74
C LEU A 14 16.55 3.28 -31.70
N ALA A 15 17.69 3.76 -32.20
CA ALA A 15 18.74 4.36 -31.40
C ALA A 15 18.48 5.87 -31.34
N ILE A 16 18.16 6.39 -30.16
CA ILE A 16 18.24 7.82 -29.87
C ILE A 16 19.05 7.96 -28.57
N ALA A 17 20.34 8.22 -28.75
CA ALA A 17 21.25 8.66 -27.71
C ALA A 17 21.00 10.17 -27.49
N GLY A 18 20.55 10.54 -26.30
CA GLY A 18 20.39 11.93 -25.85
C GLY A 18 21.31 12.19 -24.66
N VAL A 19 22.19 13.18 -24.83
CA VAL A 19 23.35 13.53 -24.00
C VAL A 19 22.96 14.35 -22.76
N ALA A 20 23.60 13.99 -21.63
CA ALA A 20 24.05 14.73 -20.45
C ALA A 20 23.55 16.17 -20.13
N ALA A 21 23.24 16.41 -18.84
CA ALA A 21 23.86 17.41 -17.94
C ALA A 21 23.05 17.48 -16.62
N LEU A 22 23.60 17.06 -15.46
CA LEU A 22 24.32 17.87 -14.47
C LEU A 22 23.58 19.15 -14.02
N GLY A 23 23.06 19.11 -12.79
CA GLY A 23 22.52 20.27 -12.07
C GLY A 23 22.39 19.98 -10.58
N ILE A 24 23.53 19.96 -9.88
CA ILE A 24 23.62 19.93 -8.41
C ILE A 24 23.24 21.32 -7.88
N GLY A 25 22.25 21.38 -6.99
CA GLY A 25 21.80 22.62 -6.36
C GLY A 25 21.20 22.38 -4.99
N LEU A 26 21.95 21.76 -4.08
CA LEU A 26 21.61 21.77 -2.65
C LEU A 26 22.13 23.07 -2.05
N ALA A 27 21.29 24.11 -2.09
CA ALA A 27 21.51 25.31 -1.29
C ALA A 27 21.32 24.94 0.19
N GLY A 28 22.43 24.68 0.88
CA GLY A 28 22.48 24.62 2.32
C GLY A 28 22.25 26.02 2.90
N CYS A 29 21.11 26.23 3.54
CA CYS A 29 20.89 27.39 4.40
C CYS A 29 21.53 27.09 5.76
N SER A 30 22.81 27.43 5.90
CA SER A 30 23.45 27.62 7.20
C SER A 30 23.81 29.09 7.37
N GLY A 31 23.25 29.75 8.39
CA GLY A 31 23.74 31.02 8.89
C GLY A 31 22.67 32.08 9.05
N GLY A 32 22.42 32.49 10.30
CA GLY A 32 21.64 33.69 10.61
C GLY A 32 21.35 33.87 12.09
N ASP A 33 22.39 34.04 12.92
CA ASP A 33 22.25 34.58 14.28
C ASP A 33 22.06 36.11 14.24
N GLY A 34 20.94 36.58 14.80
CA GLY A 34 20.67 37.93 15.32
C GLY A 34 19.88 38.90 14.41
N PRO A 35 19.25 39.98 14.94
CA PRO A 35 18.99 40.38 16.34
C PRO A 35 17.49 40.64 16.65
N ASP A 36 17.22 40.98 17.92
CA ASP A 36 15.93 41.27 18.57
C ASP A 36 14.85 41.97 17.72
N GLY A 37 13.80 41.22 17.41
CA GLY A 37 12.55 41.72 16.82
C GLY A 37 11.38 41.46 17.76
N LYS A 38 10.98 42.48 18.51
CA LYS A 38 9.77 42.49 19.34
C LYS A 38 8.53 42.40 18.43
N ALA A 39 7.94 41.22 18.29
CA ALA A 39 6.67 41.04 17.59
C ALA A 39 5.52 40.97 18.60
N SER A 40 4.68 42.00 18.54
CA SER A 40 3.36 42.08 19.16
C SER A 40 2.53 40.82 18.90
N GLY A 41 1.72 40.46 19.90
CA GLY A 41 0.84 39.30 19.88
C GLY A 41 -0.01 39.20 18.62
N THR A 42 -0.03 38.01 18.06
CA THR A 42 -1.12 37.54 17.21
C THR A 42 -1.60 36.24 17.83
N ALA A 43 -2.92 36.16 18.01
CA ALA A 43 -3.64 35.15 18.74
C ALA A 43 -3.11 33.73 18.50
N THR A 44 -3.00 32.98 19.59
CA THR A 44 -2.92 31.53 19.61
C THR A 44 -4.06 30.99 18.75
N ALA A 45 -3.78 30.65 17.50
CA ALA A 45 -4.61 29.73 16.75
C ALA A 45 -4.49 28.40 17.46
N GLN A 46 -5.43 28.16 18.37
CA GLN A 46 -5.62 26.90 19.04
C GLN A 46 -5.87 25.87 17.93
N ALA A 47 -4.82 25.12 17.57
CA ALA A 47 -4.88 24.03 16.62
C ALA A 47 -5.87 23.00 17.17
N THR A 48 -7.14 23.16 16.78
CA THR A 48 -8.21 22.28 17.20
C THR A 48 -8.34 21.21 16.15
N ALA A 49 -7.42 20.25 16.22
CA ALA A 49 -7.61 18.92 15.68
C ALA A 49 -6.71 18.00 16.50
N THR A 50 -7.22 17.55 17.64
CA THR A 50 -6.73 16.29 18.21
C THR A 50 -7.21 15.19 17.27
N GLU A 51 -6.53 15.07 16.13
CA GLU A 51 -6.67 13.95 15.23
C GLU A 51 -6.38 12.69 16.05
N ARG A 52 -7.40 11.84 16.19
CA ARG A 52 -7.25 10.60 16.93
C ARG A 52 -6.13 9.80 16.23
N PRO A 53 -5.13 9.27 16.96
CA PRO A 53 -4.04 8.55 16.33
C PRO A 53 -4.58 7.41 15.48
N ALA A 54 -3.94 7.17 14.34
CA ALA A 54 -4.29 6.08 13.44
C ALA A 54 -4.22 4.75 14.21
N ILE A 55 -5.27 3.94 14.10
CA ILE A 55 -5.32 2.63 14.74
C ILE A 55 -4.40 1.69 13.97
N THR A 56 -3.35 1.18 14.61
CA THR A 56 -2.43 0.25 13.95
C THR A 56 -2.44 -1.05 14.73
N ASP A 57 -2.88 -2.11 14.07
CA ASP A 57 -2.95 -3.46 14.59
C ASP A 57 -2.21 -4.36 13.58
N VAL A 58 -0.89 -4.28 13.66
CA VAL A 58 0.09 -4.86 12.74
C VAL A 58 1.19 -5.45 13.59
N ASP A 59 1.34 -6.77 13.53
CA ASP A 59 2.35 -7.50 14.29
C ASP A 59 3.65 -7.62 13.50
N THR A 60 3.57 -7.71 12.17
CA THR A 60 4.73 -7.84 11.30
C THR A 60 4.88 -6.62 10.40
N PRO A 61 5.99 -5.87 10.46
CA PRO A 61 6.29 -4.87 9.45
C PRO A 61 6.38 -5.53 8.07
N ALA A 62 5.69 -4.99 7.08
CA ALA A 62 5.87 -5.49 5.72
C ALA A 62 7.28 -5.25 5.20
N GLY A 63 7.69 -6.13 4.30
CA GLY A 63 9.04 -6.17 3.76
C GLY A 63 10.06 -6.64 4.80
N GLY A 64 9.65 -7.48 5.74
CA GLY A 64 10.53 -8.11 6.72
C GLY A 64 11.64 -8.97 6.09
N ASP A 65 12.40 -9.66 6.93
CA ASP A 65 13.61 -10.44 6.58
C ASP A 65 13.33 -11.79 5.87
N GLY A 66 12.07 -12.07 5.52
CA GLY A 66 11.66 -13.26 4.78
C GLY A 66 11.63 -13.08 3.26
N GLU A 67 11.52 -14.19 2.52
CA GLU A 67 11.28 -14.20 1.07
C GLU A 67 9.81 -13.83 0.76
N TYR A 68 9.43 -12.60 1.09
CA TYR A 68 8.10 -12.08 0.81
C TYR A 68 8.01 -11.54 -0.62
N VAL A 69 6.94 -11.88 -1.32
CA VAL A 69 6.63 -11.35 -2.65
C VAL A 69 5.35 -10.52 -2.59
N GLY A 70 5.37 -9.33 -3.17
CA GLY A 70 4.17 -8.51 -3.31
C GLY A 70 3.11 -9.24 -4.15
N ALA A 71 1.94 -9.46 -3.55
CA ALA A 71 0.91 -10.37 -4.07
C ALA A 71 -0.48 -9.73 -4.17
N LEU A 72 -0.55 -8.39 -4.35
CA LEU A 72 -1.84 -7.68 -4.43
C LEU A 72 -2.78 -8.25 -5.51
N LYS A 73 -2.24 -8.77 -6.61
CA LYS A 73 -3.03 -9.34 -7.72
C LYS A 73 -3.71 -10.67 -7.37
N ASP A 74 -3.25 -11.33 -6.31
CA ASP A 74 -3.75 -12.62 -5.86
C ASP A 74 -4.99 -12.46 -4.98
N VAL A 75 -5.29 -11.23 -4.53
CA VAL A 75 -6.37 -10.94 -3.59
C VAL A 75 -7.43 -10.07 -4.24
N GLN A 76 -8.69 -10.41 -3.99
CA GLN A 76 -9.86 -9.64 -4.37
C GLN A 76 -10.65 -9.25 -3.13
N VAL A 77 -11.05 -7.98 -3.05
CA VAL A 77 -11.95 -7.48 -1.99
C VAL A 77 -13.38 -7.55 -2.51
N SER A 78 -14.23 -8.34 -1.84
CA SER A 78 -15.65 -8.47 -2.16
C SER A 78 -16.50 -7.45 -1.40
N SER A 79 -16.07 -7.07 -0.19
CA SER A 79 -16.76 -6.10 0.66
C SER A 79 -15.78 -5.26 1.47
N CYS A 80 -16.06 -3.97 1.60
CA CYS A 80 -15.41 -3.06 2.54
C CYS A 80 -16.47 -2.06 2.98
N LYS A 81 -17.11 -2.33 4.12
CA LYS A 81 -18.29 -1.57 4.56
C LYS A 81 -18.24 -1.30 6.04
N LYS A 82 -18.69 -0.11 6.41
CA LYS A 82 -18.93 0.23 7.81
C LYS A 82 -20.16 -0.50 8.35
N SER A 83 -20.03 -1.13 9.51
CA SER A 83 -21.09 -1.75 10.30
C SER A 83 -20.98 -1.23 11.75
N GLY A 84 -21.87 -0.32 12.13
CA GLY A 84 -21.83 0.29 13.47
C GLY A 84 -20.53 1.06 13.74
N SER A 85 -19.76 0.61 14.73
CA SER A 85 -18.47 1.18 15.15
C SER A 85 -17.26 0.52 14.49
N GLU A 86 -17.48 -0.33 13.49
CA GLU A 86 -16.43 -1.11 12.84
C GLU A 86 -16.56 -1.06 11.31
N TRP A 87 -15.49 -1.43 10.63
CA TRP A 87 -15.48 -1.72 9.20
C TRP A 87 -15.28 -3.21 9.01
N ALA A 88 -16.24 -3.87 8.35
CA ALA A 88 -16.13 -5.25 7.91
C ALA A 88 -15.52 -5.28 6.51
N VAL A 89 -14.45 -6.06 6.35
CA VAL A 89 -13.73 -6.24 5.10
C VAL A 89 -13.65 -7.72 4.80
N GLU A 90 -14.03 -8.09 3.59
CA GLU A 90 -14.14 -9.48 3.14
C GLU A 90 -13.53 -9.59 1.74
N GLY A 91 -13.00 -10.77 1.44
CA GLY A 91 -12.41 -11.04 0.15
C GLY A 91 -12.05 -12.50 -0.03
N THR A 92 -11.39 -12.75 -1.14
CA THR A 92 -10.85 -14.07 -1.50
C THR A 92 -9.40 -13.89 -1.91
N VAL A 93 -8.58 -14.88 -1.62
CA VAL A 93 -7.20 -15.00 -2.12
C VAL A 93 -7.09 -16.22 -3.02
N GLU A 94 -6.39 -16.10 -4.13
CA GLU A 94 -6.10 -17.19 -5.06
C GLU A 94 -4.60 -17.44 -5.11
N ASN A 95 -4.17 -18.70 -5.03
CA ASN A 95 -2.77 -19.05 -5.13
C ASN A 95 -2.38 -19.52 -6.54
N PRO A 96 -1.75 -18.66 -7.37
CA PRO A 96 -1.31 -19.04 -8.70
C PRO A 96 0.01 -19.85 -8.69
N ALA A 97 0.66 -20.02 -7.53
CA ALA A 97 1.90 -20.75 -7.42
C ALA A 97 1.69 -22.28 -7.56
N LYS A 98 2.81 -22.99 -7.76
CA LYS A 98 2.82 -24.46 -7.91
C LYS A 98 2.96 -25.21 -6.59
N SER A 99 3.02 -24.49 -5.48
CA SER A 99 3.15 -25.00 -4.11
C SER A 99 2.18 -24.26 -3.20
N ALA A 100 1.92 -24.80 -2.01
CA ALA A 100 1.13 -24.09 -1.00
C ALA A 100 1.81 -22.78 -0.59
N GLN A 101 1.03 -21.73 -0.36
CA GLN A 101 1.53 -20.39 -0.02
C GLN A 101 0.69 -19.81 1.11
N GLY A 102 1.33 -19.07 2.01
CA GLY A 102 0.68 -18.22 2.99
C GLY A 102 0.58 -16.78 2.46
N TYR A 103 -0.39 -16.04 2.97
CA TYR A 103 -0.63 -14.64 2.60
C TYR A 103 -0.78 -13.79 3.84
N ARG A 104 -0.17 -12.61 3.81
CA ARG A 104 -0.37 -11.55 4.79
C ARG A 104 -1.01 -10.35 4.11
N ILE A 105 -2.17 -9.97 4.59
CA ILE A 105 -3.02 -8.93 4.03
C ILE A 105 -3.07 -7.78 5.03
N TYR A 106 -2.53 -6.63 4.64
CA TYR A 106 -2.63 -5.38 5.38
C TYR A 106 -3.78 -4.56 4.81
N VAL A 107 -4.85 -4.42 5.59
CA VAL A 107 -6.02 -3.63 5.25
C VAL A 107 -5.89 -2.24 5.85
N SER A 108 -5.69 -1.22 5.01
CA SER A 108 -5.63 0.17 5.43
C SER A 108 -6.96 0.87 5.15
N LEU A 109 -7.52 1.58 6.13
CA LEU A 109 -8.66 2.48 5.95
C LEU A 109 -8.15 3.90 5.76
N LEU A 110 -8.36 4.45 4.57
CA LEU A 110 -7.90 5.79 4.19
C LEU A 110 -9.05 6.77 4.16
N LYS A 111 -8.80 8.00 4.58
CA LYS A 111 -9.61 9.18 4.30
C LYS A 111 -9.01 9.92 3.11
N GLY A 112 -9.81 10.11 2.07
CA GLY A 112 -9.28 10.65 0.82
C GLY A 112 -8.19 9.75 0.23
N GLN A 113 -7.09 10.33 -0.27
CA GLN A 113 -6.08 9.58 -1.02
C GLN A 113 -4.88 9.10 -0.20
N SER A 114 -4.63 9.64 0.99
CA SER A 114 -3.35 9.41 1.68
C SER A 114 -3.41 9.43 3.20
N ASP A 115 -4.56 9.77 3.81
CA ASP A 115 -4.67 9.87 5.27
C ASP A 115 -5.13 8.52 5.85
N THR A 116 -4.18 7.70 6.25
CA THR A 116 -4.43 6.37 6.85
C THR A 116 -4.98 6.53 8.27
N ARG A 117 -6.22 6.11 8.48
CA ARG A 117 -6.94 6.19 9.77
C ARG A 117 -6.80 4.91 10.59
N ALA A 118 -6.68 3.78 9.90
CA ALA A 118 -6.45 2.50 10.54
C ALA A 118 -5.71 1.53 9.61
N VAL A 119 -4.96 0.59 10.18
CA VAL A 119 -4.34 -0.54 9.49
C VAL A 119 -4.55 -1.79 10.34
N LYS A 120 -5.01 -2.88 9.71
CA LYS A 120 -5.13 -4.20 10.32
C LYS A 120 -4.41 -5.25 9.47
N GLU A 121 -3.64 -6.10 10.12
CA GLU A 121 -3.02 -7.30 9.54
C GLU A 121 -3.98 -8.51 9.65
N VAL A 122 -4.01 -9.31 8.58
CA VAL A 122 -4.77 -10.56 8.48
C VAL A 122 -3.88 -11.58 7.78
N ASP A 123 -3.65 -12.73 8.43
CA ASP A 123 -2.90 -13.82 7.84
C ASP A 123 -3.84 -14.93 7.35
N VAL A 124 -3.54 -15.47 6.16
CA VAL A 124 -4.10 -16.70 5.61
C VAL A 124 -2.96 -17.70 5.53
N ASP A 125 -2.93 -18.64 6.47
CA ASP A 125 -1.73 -19.46 6.74
C ASP A 125 -1.31 -20.33 5.55
N SER A 126 -2.26 -20.93 4.84
CA SER A 126 -1.93 -21.84 3.74
C SER A 126 -3.08 -22.00 2.74
N VAL A 127 -2.81 -21.61 1.49
CA VAL A 127 -3.67 -21.85 0.34
C VAL A 127 -2.96 -22.84 -0.59
N ALA A 128 -3.61 -23.96 -0.90
CA ALA A 128 -3.04 -24.97 -1.79
C ALA A 128 -2.75 -24.40 -3.20
N ALA A 129 -1.85 -25.05 -3.94
CA ALA A 129 -1.50 -24.63 -5.30
C ALA A 129 -2.73 -24.61 -6.22
N GLY A 130 -2.97 -23.48 -6.89
CA GLY A 130 -4.11 -23.28 -7.79
C GLY A 130 -5.47 -23.18 -7.08
N ALA A 131 -5.50 -23.13 -5.76
CA ALA A 131 -6.73 -23.02 -4.97
C ALA A 131 -7.03 -21.56 -4.58
N SER A 132 -8.22 -21.35 -4.05
CA SER A 132 -8.64 -20.09 -3.42
C SER A 132 -9.10 -20.33 -2.00
N ASP A 133 -8.99 -19.31 -1.16
CA ASP A 133 -9.56 -19.30 0.19
C ASP A 133 -10.19 -17.94 0.49
N ASP A 134 -11.20 -17.94 1.35
CA ASP A 134 -11.88 -16.72 1.77
C ASP A 134 -11.19 -16.13 3.00
N TRP A 135 -11.18 -14.81 3.10
CA TRP A 135 -10.64 -14.09 4.26
C TRP A 135 -11.57 -12.95 4.66
N SER A 136 -11.56 -12.61 5.94
CA SER A 136 -12.31 -11.49 6.48
C SER A 136 -11.65 -10.88 7.70
N THR A 137 -11.94 -9.61 7.97
CA THR A 137 -11.54 -8.92 9.20
C THR A 137 -12.50 -7.81 9.55
N THR A 138 -12.49 -7.41 10.82
CA THR A 138 -13.10 -6.16 11.28
C THR A 138 -12.04 -5.17 11.74
N ILE A 139 -12.29 -3.88 11.54
CA ILE A 139 -11.42 -2.79 11.97
C ILE A 139 -12.24 -1.82 12.81
N GLY A 140 -11.88 -1.68 14.08
CA GLY A 140 -12.63 -0.87 15.05
C GLY A 140 -12.46 0.64 14.84
N THR A 141 -13.28 1.26 14.00
CA THR A 141 -13.37 2.72 13.91
C THR A 141 -14.79 3.17 13.58
N SER A 142 -15.26 4.16 14.33
CA SER A 142 -16.55 4.82 14.09
C SER A 142 -16.48 5.93 13.05
N GLU A 143 -15.34 6.14 12.40
CA GLU A 143 -15.22 7.12 11.30
C GLU A 143 -15.92 6.60 10.03
N SER A 144 -16.57 7.50 9.28
CA SER A 144 -17.26 7.21 8.02
C SER A 144 -16.55 7.85 6.83
N GLY A 145 -16.89 7.40 5.62
CA GLY A 145 -16.31 7.94 4.38
C GLY A 145 -14.87 7.50 4.12
N LEU A 146 -14.49 6.33 4.65
CA LEU A 146 -13.17 5.74 4.43
C LEU A 146 -13.19 4.79 3.23
N SER A 147 -12.02 4.50 2.69
CA SER A 147 -11.80 3.50 1.64
C SER A 147 -10.78 2.47 2.08
N CYS A 148 -11.00 1.19 1.77
CA CYS A 148 -10.00 0.15 1.97
C CYS A 148 -8.93 0.19 0.88
N VAL A 149 -7.67 0.15 1.29
CA VAL A 149 -6.51 -0.06 0.41
C VAL A 149 -5.71 -1.22 0.98
N LEU A 150 -5.34 -2.16 0.11
CA LEU A 150 -4.59 -3.35 0.51
C LEU A 150 -3.11 -3.22 0.18
N ARG A 151 -2.29 -3.78 1.05
CA ARG A 151 -0.97 -4.30 0.71
C ARG A 151 -0.98 -5.79 1.03
N VAL A 152 -0.42 -6.61 0.14
CA VAL A 152 -0.45 -8.07 0.29
C VAL A 152 0.94 -8.62 0.05
N GLU A 153 1.36 -9.52 0.93
CA GLU A 153 2.59 -10.29 0.83
C GLU A 153 2.25 -11.77 0.75
N ARG A 154 2.99 -12.51 -0.06
CA ARG A 154 2.92 -13.96 -0.18
C ARG A 154 4.25 -14.58 0.23
N PHE A 155 4.19 -15.70 0.94
CA PHE A 155 5.33 -16.45 1.42
C PHE A 155 5.08 -17.96 1.30
N ALA A 156 6.14 -18.77 1.38
CA ALA A 156 6.00 -20.22 1.43
C ALA A 156 5.32 -20.63 2.75
N ALA A 157 4.24 -21.41 2.64
CA ALA A 157 3.54 -21.98 3.81
C ALA A 157 4.28 -23.20 4.37
#